data_AF-A0A812UZ58-F1
#
_entry.id   AF-A0A812UZ58-F1
#
_cell.length_a   1.000
_cell.length_b   1.000
_cell.length_c   1.000
_cell.angle_alpha   90.00
_cell.angle_beta   90.00
_cell.angle_gamma   90.00
#
_symmetry.space_group_name_H-M   'P 1'
#
loop_
_entity.id
_entity.type
_entity.pdbx_description
1 polymer ?
#
loop_
_entity_poly.entity_id
_entity_poly.type
_entity_poly.pdbx_seq_one_letter_code
_entity_poly.pdbx_strand_id
1 'polypeptide(L)'
;MAFAKKLAFGLALSIRLGQSSDSWEQKSLAHDDECDRDSEECAVSELQLGARAKAIQNASQHLMGPPSTPFQYNGIEWPALKVGKSGPAHFFAIGDWGGMDGALHPPNECMPHGHTPGCRPRIIAYRGGQTPGPHVFPRTRWNKQHSELLCSHDQFVACFDGGEHKGEHCVPGCGFVPGVDTQPQILVANAFRARAGLVNPDFILNVGDNFYWGGIEENCGASMHGITSTTRHQFDSIFEGVYQGGGLSNKPWISVLGNHDWGGRQFNNGWDQQIAYTWASNRWIMPAPYYSMRIEYSGFSIDVFAIDSNAMDAKSPEEDPEHNMCGRKHNPPGATCASIGGPANVDSCHQWFMEFWAKNKAWALHKVPQSTADWQIGLTHFPCGHESGFYAQLHGLGMDLLVTGHRHDQELHDHSGPGGMTCIVTGGGGGITSEATPNPMDRTHWYGEGQYGFYDFTVDKSKIYIESINYDGKVLKTATVYPSRFAYSLSAKSCASKEAKRDALTVEASAERKPTITILGKSSSHCSGAISFGPFCFLASMSCVAPDSLIGSFECNLSVSLSLRVSGTLIPGAARVRWYFIAQTVLPEVLLSLA
;
A
#
# COMPACT_ATOMS: atom_id res chain seq x y z
N MET A 1 -76.18 -12.39 5.48
CA MET A 1 -76.15 -13.36 4.37
C MET A 1 -74.69 -13.82 4.27
N ALA A 2 -74.26 -14.79 5.07
CA ALA A 2 -74.22 -16.24 4.77
C ALA A 2 -73.45 -16.48 3.44
N PHE A 3 -72.26 -17.08 3.43
CA PHE A 3 -71.99 -18.46 3.85
C PHE A 3 -70.52 -18.69 4.24
N ALA A 4 -70.31 -19.73 5.04
CA ALA A 4 -69.09 -20.03 5.81
C ALA A 4 -68.64 -21.49 5.64
N LYS A 5 -67.49 -21.80 6.27
CA LYS A 5 -67.00 -23.10 6.84
C LYS A 5 -66.02 -23.90 5.96
N LYS A 6 -64.97 -24.53 6.52
CA LYS A 6 -64.81 -25.29 7.80
C LYS A 6 -63.39 -25.09 8.43
N LEU A 7 -63.19 -24.92 9.75
CA LEU A 7 -63.17 -25.85 10.93
C LEU A 7 -62.02 -26.90 10.90
N ALA A 8 -61.32 -27.30 11.98
CA ALA A 8 -61.21 -26.93 13.42
C ALA A 8 -60.22 -27.87 14.18
N PHE A 9 -59.98 -27.55 15.48
CA PHE A 9 -59.48 -28.34 16.64
C PHE A 9 -57.94 -28.37 16.91
N GLY A 10 -57.42 -28.20 18.14
CA GLY A 10 -58.00 -27.94 19.48
C GLY A 10 -56.91 -28.04 20.61
N LEU A 11 -57.12 -27.31 21.72
CA LEU A 11 -56.74 -27.49 23.16
C LEU A 11 -55.47 -28.30 23.56
N ALA A 12 -54.67 -28.01 24.61
CA ALA A 12 -55.00 -27.51 25.95
C ALA A 12 -53.76 -27.03 26.74
N LEU A 13 -54.06 -26.21 27.76
CA LEU A 13 -53.22 -25.72 28.86
C LEU A 13 -52.97 -26.81 29.93
N SER A 14 -51.81 -26.81 30.57
CA SER A 14 -51.66 -27.32 31.94
C SER A 14 -50.55 -26.59 32.70
N ILE A 15 -50.98 -25.92 33.77
CA ILE A 15 -50.17 -25.36 34.85
C ILE A 15 -49.95 -26.47 35.87
N ARG A 16 -48.71 -26.60 36.40
CA ARG A 16 -48.49 -27.12 37.76
C ARG A 16 -47.50 -26.23 38.49
N LEU A 17 -47.97 -25.75 39.64
CA LEU A 17 -47.22 -25.10 40.71
C LEU A 17 -46.43 -26.16 41.51
N GLY A 18 -45.25 -25.77 41.98
CA GLY A 18 -44.48 -26.47 43.02
C GLY A 18 -43.53 -25.49 43.69
N GLN A 19 -43.86 -25.11 44.93
CA GLN A 19 -43.08 -24.26 45.84
C GLN A 19 -42.02 -25.08 46.58
N SER A 20 -40.88 -24.46 46.95
CA SER A 20 -40.15 -24.56 48.24
C SER A 20 -38.75 -23.96 48.06
N SER A 21 -38.43 -22.77 48.56
CA SER A 21 -37.98 -22.39 49.92
C SER A 21 -36.46 -22.49 50.14
N ASP A 22 -35.90 -21.37 50.63
CA ASP A 22 -34.66 -21.21 51.40
C ASP A 22 -33.32 -21.43 50.66
N SER A 23 -32.20 -20.77 50.94
CA SER A 23 -31.81 -19.60 51.73
C SER A 23 -30.33 -19.32 51.39
N TRP A 24 -29.93 -18.04 51.47
CA TRP A 24 -28.58 -17.47 51.58
C TRP A 24 -27.37 -18.39 51.81
N GLU A 25 -26.33 -18.23 50.99
CA GLU A 25 -24.95 -18.17 51.50
C GLU A 25 -24.05 -17.31 50.60
N GLN A 26 -23.18 -16.53 51.25
CA GLN A 26 -22.28 -15.54 50.69
C GLN A 26 -20.84 -15.98 51.03
N LYS A 27 -20.00 -16.25 50.02
CA LYS A 27 -18.51 -16.40 50.03
C LYS A 27 -18.12 -16.99 48.67
N SER A 28 -16.99 -16.72 48.01
CA SER A 28 -15.81 -15.88 48.23
C SER A 28 -15.09 -15.75 46.88
N LEU A 29 -14.35 -14.66 46.68
CA LEU A 29 -13.35 -14.54 45.62
C LEU A 29 -12.27 -15.62 45.76
N ALA A 30 -12.04 -16.39 44.69
CA ALA A 30 -10.76 -17.01 44.38
C ALA A 30 -10.64 -17.15 42.86
N HIS A 31 -9.52 -16.67 42.32
CA HIS A 31 -9.00 -17.03 41.01
C HIS A 31 -8.95 -18.55 40.89
N ASP A 32 -9.41 -19.09 39.77
CA ASP A 32 -8.75 -20.21 39.10
C ASP A 32 -8.95 -20.05 37.59
N ASP A 33 -7.84 -19.87 36.89
CA ASP A 33 -7.69 -19.91 35.45
C ASP A 33 -7.79 -21.37 34.98
N GLU A 34 -8.95 -21.78 34.47
CA GLU A 34 -9.02 -22.92 33.55
C GLU A 34 -10.32 -22.84 32.74
N CYS A 35 -10.23 -22.34 31.51
CA CYS A 35 -11.34 -22.35 30.57
C CYS A 35 -11.36 -23.72 29.89
N ASP A 36 -12.26 -24.57 30.35
CA ASP A 36 -12.49 -25.92 29.83
C ASP A 36 -13.07 -25.86 28.41
N ARG A 37 -12.51 -26.65 27.48
CA ARG A 37 -12.60 -26.44 26.02
C ARG A 37 -13.93 -26.81 25.36
N ASP A 38 -14.98 -27.14 26.10
CA ASP A 38 -16.20 -27.77 25.56
C ASP A 38 -17.54 -27.10 25.95
N SER A 39 -17.56 -25.81 26.32
CA SER A 39 -18.84 -25.11 26.61
C SER A 39 -19.26 -24.11 25.52
N GLU A 40 -20.51 -24.24 25.05
CA GLU A 40 -21.17 -23.34 24.08
C GLU A 40 -21.24 -21.87 24.56
N GLU A 41 -20.95 -21.57 25.83
CA GLU A 41 -21.01 -20.22 26.41
C GLU A 41 -19.88 -19.29 25.94
N CYS A 42 -18.67 -19.79 25.66
CA CYS A 42 -17.58 -18.97 25.13
C CYS A 42 -17.86 -18.48 23.70
N ALA A 43 -18.46 -19.32 22.87
CA ALA A 43 -18.80 -19.01 21.48
C ALA A 43 -19.85 -17.89 21.37
N VAL A 44 -20.79 -17.81 22.31
CA VAL A 44 -21.82 -16.76 22.34
C VAL A 44 -21.22 -15.41 22.71
N SER A 45 -20.18 -15.39 23.57
CA SER A 45 -19.50 -14.15 23.98
C SER A 45 -18.68 -13.53 22.83
N GLU A 46 -17.96 -14.34 22.05
CA GLU A 46 -17.22 -13.88 20.87
C GLU A 46 -18.16 -13.43 19.75
N LEU A 47 -19.29 -14.12 19.55
CA LEU A 47 -20.31 -13.71 18.58
C LEU A 47 -20.93 -12.36 18.95
N GLN A 48 -21.20 -12.11 20.24
CA GLN A 48 -21.75 -10.86 20.73
C GLN A 48 -20.75 -9.70 20.71
N LEU A 49 -19.48 -9.96 21.03
CA LEU A 49 -18.39 -8.97 20.91
C LEU A 49 -18.12 -8.62 19.45
N GLY A 50 -18.11 -9.61 18.56
CA GLY A 50 -18.02 -9.42 17.11
C GLY A 50 -19.21 -8.66 16.53
N ALA A 51 -20.43 -8.94 17.00
CA ALA A 51 -21.64 -8.21 16.59
C ALA A 51 -21.65 -6.74 17.10
N ARG A 52 -21.12 -6.47 18.30
CA ARG A 52 -20.98 -5.10 18.83
C ARG A 52 -19.89 -4.31 18.11
N ALA A 53 -18.75 -4.91 17.81
CA ALA A 53 -17.71 -4.28 16.99
C ALA A 53 -18.24 -3.96 15.58
N LYS A 54 -19.00 -4.88 14.98
CA LYS A 54 -19.71 -4.71 13.70
C LYS A 54 -20.71 -3.55 13.73
N ALA A 55 -21.47 -3.39 14.81
CA ALA A 55 -22.40 -2.28 14.97
C ALA A 55 -21.69 -0.93 15.12
N ILE A 56 -20.55 -0.87 15.81
CA ILE A 56 -19.77 0.36 16.04
C ILE A 56 -19.03 0.80 14.76
N GLN A 57 -18.45 -0.13 14.01
CA GLN A 57 -17.77 0.17 12.75
C GLN A 57 -18.76 0.60 11.65
N ASN A 58 -19.89 -0.08 11.53
CA ASN A 58 -20.96 0.34 10.61
C ASN A 58 -21.56 1.69 11.02
N ALA A 59 -21.69 1.97 12.32
CA ALA A 59 -22.17 3.25 12.81
C ALA A 59 -21.18 4.39 12.49
N SER A 60 -19.86 4.18 12.60
CA SER A 60 -18.87 5.23 12.32
C SER A 60 -18.69 5.54 10.84
N GLN A 61 -18.75 4.52 9.97
CA GLN A 61 -18.75 4.71 8.50
C GLN A 61 -19.99 5.47 8.01
N HIS A 62 -21.13 5.34 8.70
CA HIS A 62 -22.36 6.07 8.38
C HIS A 62 -22.47 7.46 9.02
N LEU A 63 -21.59 7.83 9.97
CA LEU A 63 -21.56 9.19 10.52
C LEU A 63 -21.13 10.21 9.46
N MET A 64 -20.25 9.81 8.54
CA MET A 64 -19.88 10.63 7.39
C MET A 64 -20.62 10.08 6.17
N GLY A 65 -21.69 10.77 5.76
CA GLY A 65 -22.42 10.43 4.55
C GLY A 65 -21.54 10.53 3.29
N PRO A 66 -22.04 10.00 2.16
CA PRO A 66 -21.35 10.10 0.88
C PRO A 66 -21.04 11.56 0.52
N PRO A 67 -19.85 11.84 -0.01
CA PRO A 67 -19.45 13.19 -0.37
C PRO A 67 -20.21 13.67 -1.60
N SER A 68 -20.25 14.98 -1.80
CA SER A 68 -20.79 15.60 -3.02
C SER A 68 -19.92 15.36 -4.27
N THR A 69 -18.60 15.19 -4.08
CA THR A 69 -17.63 14.87 -5.14
C THR A 69 -16.63 13.85 -4.61
N PRO A 70 -16.00 13.03 -5.46
CA PRO A 70 -15.01 12.04 -5.01
C PRO A 70 -13.77 12.65 -4.34
N PHE A 71 -13.56 13.96 -4.47
CA PHE A 71 -12.41 14.68 -3.91
C PHE A 71 -12.72 15.44 -2.62
N GLN A 72 -13.99 15.51 -2.17
CA GLN A 72 -14.37 16.29 -0.99
C GLN A 72 -13.61 15.85 0.27
N TYR A 73 -13.31 14.56 0.39
CA TYR A 73 -12.62 13.98 1.54
C TYR A 73 -11.12 13.74 1.29
N ASN A 74 -10.53 14.37 0.28
CA ASN A 74 -9.10 14.33 0.05
C ASN A 74 -8.31 14.72 1.30
N GLY A 75 -7.45 13.81 1.77
CA GLY A 75 -6.60 13.99 2.94
C GLY A 75 -7.33 13.88 4.29
N ILE A 76 -8.58 13.37 4.29
CA ILE A 76 -9.34 13.15 5.52
C ILE A 76 -8.64 12.13 6.42
N GLU A 77 -8.85 12.26 7.73
CA GLU A 77 -8.63 11.18 8.68
C GLU A 77 -9.93 10.38 8.81
N TRP A 78 -9.98 9.21 8.16
CA TRP A 78 -11.13 8.32 8.21
C TRP A 78 -11.30 7.76 9.64
N PRO A 79 -12.54 7.52 10.12
CA PRO A 79 -12.78 7.01 11.46
C PRO A 79 -11.94 5.78 11.77
N ALA A 80 -11.34 5.77 12.96
CA ALA A 80 -10.43 4.72 13.38
C ALA A 80 -11.11 3.35 13.45
N LEU A 81 -10.38 2.30 13.05
CA LEU A 81 -10.76 0.91 13.30
C LEU A 81 -10.29 0.51 14.69
N LYS A 82 -11.23 0.16 15.57
CA LYS A 82 -10.92 -0.34 16.91
C LYS A 82 -10.92 -1.86 16.92
N VAL A 83 -9.77 -2.45 17.18
CA VAL A 83 -9.60 -3.91 17.28
C VAL A 83 -9.63 -4.29 18.75
N GLY A 84 -10.74 -4.89 19.19
CA GLY A 84 -11.02 -5.19 20.59
C GLY A 84 -10.32 -6.42 21.18
N LYS A 85 -9.26 -6.94 20.54
CA LYS A 85 -8.58 -8.19 20.96
C LYS A 85 -7.17 -7.93 21.49
N SER A 86 -6.76 -8.73 22.48
CA SER A 86 -5.39 -8.79 23.00
C SER A 86 -4.64 -9.97 22.39
N GLY A 87 -3.43 -9.76 21.88
CA GLY A 87 -2.60 -10.78 21.24
C GLY A 87 -1.88 -10.24 20.00
N PRO A 88 -1.05 -11.05 19.32
CA PRO A 88 -0.47 -10.66 18.05
C PRO A 88 -1.60 -10.42 17.04
N ALA A 89 -1.63 -9.22 16.48
CA ALA A 89 -2.62 -8.85 15.48
C ALA A 89 -2.14 -9.27 14.10
N HIS A 90 -3.09 -9.53 13.20
CA HIS A 90 -2.78 -9.89 11.83
C HIS A 90 -3.44 -8.91 10.88
N PHE A 91 -2.76 -8.55 9.80
CA PHE A 91 -3.40 -7.94 8.64
C PHE A 91 -2.79 -8.53 7.38
N PHE A 92 -3.50 -8.48 6.26
CA PHE A 92 -2.97 -8.93 4.96
C PHE A 92 -2.77 -7.76 4.01
N ALA A 93 -1.95 -7.95 2.97
CA ALA A 93 -1.82 -7.02 1.85
C ALA A 93 -1.94 -7.75 0.51
N ILE A 94 -2.67 -7.16 -0.45
CA ILE A 94 -2.88 -7.66 -1.81
C ILE A 94 -3.10 -6.49 -2.78
N GLY A 95 -2.81 -6.68 -4.06
CA GLY A 95 -3.03 -5.72 -5.15
C GLY A 95 -3.23 -6.44 -6.47
N ASP A 96 -3.61 -5.69 -7.52
CA ASP A 96 -3.56 -6.17 -8.91
C ASP A 96 -4.37 -7.47 -9.10
N TRP A 97 -5.51 -7.53 -8.42
CA TRP A 97 -6.29 -8.75 -8.24
C TRP A 97 -7.53 -8.82 -9.12
N GLY A 98 -8.11 -7.69 -9.53
CA GLY A 98 -9.44 -7.68 -10.14
C GLY A 98 -9.49 -8.16 -11.57
N GLY A 99 -9.75 -9.45 -11.83
CA GLY A 99 -9.96 -9.95 -13.18
C GLY A 99 -11.12 -9.26 -13.91
N MET A 100 -11.17 -9.45 -15.22
CA MET A 100 -12.27 -8.97 -16.08
C MET A 100 -13.54 -9.79 -15.81
N ASP A 101 -14.69 -9.11 -15.73
CA ASP A 101 -16.00 -9.75 -15.49
C ASP A 101 -16.43 -10.63 -16.65
N GLY A 102 -16.20 -10.18 -17.89
CA GLY A 102 -16.53 -10.96 -19.07
C GLY A 102 -18.01 -11.13 -19.36
N ALA A 103 -18.94 -11.10 -18.40
CA ALA A 103 -20.39 -11.25 -18.61
C ALA A 103 -21.15 -9.92 -18.66
N LEU A 104 -20.57 -8.85 -18.13
CA LEU A 104 -21.12 -7.51 -18.13
C LEU A 104 -21.29 -6.97 -19.54
N HIS A 105 -22.46 -6.39 -19.78
CA HIS A 105 -22.73 -5.55 -20.95
C HIS A 105 -22.82 -4.10 -20.46
N PRO A 106 -21.88 -3.22 -20.83
CA PRO A 106 -21.88 -1.85 -20.34
C PRO A 106 -23.14 -1.10 -20.81
N PRO A 107 -23.72 -0.19 -20.01
CA PRO A 107 -24.97 0.49 -20.35
C PRO A 107 -24.94 1.24 -21.69
N ASN A 108 -23.75 1.71 -22.08
CA ASN A 108 -23.50 2.40 -23.34
C ASN A 108 -22.74 1.47 -24.30
N GLU A 109 -23.08 0.19 -24.40
CA GLU A 109 -22.32 -0.76 -25.22
C GLU A 109 -22.18 -0.30 -26.69
N CYS A 110 -20.96 -0.34 -27.22
CA CYS A 110 -20.74 -0.04 -28.64
C CYS A 110 -21.37 -1.10 -29.54
N MET A 111 -22.09 -0.66 -30.58
CA MET A 111 -22.53 -1.57 -31.65
C MET A 111 -21.29 -2.20 -32.34
N PRO A 112 -21.34 -3.47 -32.78
CA PRO A 112 -20.16 -4.25 -33.22
C PRO A 112 -19.28 -3.64 -34.32
N HIS A 113 -19.70 -2.56 -35.00
CA HIS A 113 -18.97 -1.93 -36.10
C HIS A 113 -19.04 -0.40 -36.12
N GLY A 114 -19.42 0.26 -35.02
CA GLY A 114 -19.57 1.72 -34.95
C GLY A 114 -18.75 2.35 -33.83
N HIS A 115 -17.82 3.24 -34.19
CA HIS A 115 -17.19 4.15 -33.22
C HIS A 115 -18.20 5.24 -32.85
N THR A 116 -19.15 4.92 -31.97
CA THR A 116 -20.09 5.91 -31.47
C THR A 116 -19.42 6.67 -30.32
N PRO A 117 -19.24 7.99 -30.40
CA PRO A 117 -18.63 8.74 -29.31
C PRO A 117 -19.41 8.53 -28.00
N GLY A 118 -18.71 8.13 -26.94
CA GLY A 118 -19.30 7.89 -25.62
C GLY A 118 -19.83 6.47 -25.35
N CYS A 119 -19.77 5.56 -26.33
CA CYS A 119 -20.04 4.13 -26.10
C CYS A 119 -18.81 3.42 -25.52
N ARG A 120 -19.03 2.31 -24.81
CA ARG A 120 -17.97 1.45 -24.24
C ARG A 120 -18.06 0.05 -24.83
N PRO A 121 -17.00 -0.52 -25.41
CA PRO A 121 -17.03 -1.91 -25.82
C PRO A 121 -17.05 -2.81 -24.58
N ARG A 122 -17.71 -3.96 -24.69
CA ARG A 122 -17.54 -5.04 -23.71
C ARG A 122 -16.08 -5.49 -23.67
N ILE A 123 -15.54 -5.66 -22.47
CA ILE A 123 -14.14 -6.04 -22.26
C ILE A 123 -13.98 -7.56 -22.30
N ILE A 124 -13.42 -8.08 -23.40
CA ILE A 124 -13.12 -9.50 -23.59
C ILE A 124 -11.71 -9.63 -24.17
N ALA A 125 -10.78 -10.24 -23.43
CA ALA A 125 -9.38 -10.33 -23.86
C ALA A 125 -9.08 -11.52 -24.81
N TYR A 126 -9.84 -12.61 -24.73
CA TYR A 126 -9.59 -13.84 -25.50
C TYR A 126 -10.87 -14.67 -25.66
N ARG A 127 -10.83 -15.68 -26.53
CA ARG A 127 -11.95 -16.60 -26.75
C ARG A 127 -12.26 -17.36 -25.46
N GLY A 128 -13.50 -17.30 -25.01
CA GLY A 128 -13.94 -17.89 -23.74
C GLY A 128 -14.11 -16.87 -22.62
N GLY A 129 -13.50 -15.68 -22.75
CA GLY A 129 -13.64 -14.58 -21.79
C GLY A 129 -15.03 -13.96 -21.72
N GLN A 130 -15.97 -14.36 -22.59
CA GLN A 130 -17.37 -13.91 -22.60
C GLN A 130 -18.26 -14.57 -21.55
N THR A 131 -17.70 -15.46 -20.74
CA THR A 131 -18.41 -16.10 -19.62
C THR A 131 -18.28 -15.25 -18.36
N PRO A 132 -19.08 -15.48 -17.31
CA PRO A 132 -18.84 -14.83 -16.02
C PRO A 132 -17.43 -15.11 -15.52
N GLY A 133 -16.74 -14.06 -15.09
CA GLY A 133 -15.36 -14.07 -14.63
C GLY A 133 -15.19 -14.58 -13.19
N PRO A 134 -14.02 -14.32 -12.57
CA PRO A 134 -12.95 -13.45 -13.07
C PRO A 134 -12.10 -14.06 -14.19
N HIS A 135 -11.88 -13.30 -15.26
CA HIS A 135 -10.93 -13.63 -16.34
C HIS A 135 -9.64 -12.83 -16.19
N VAL A 136 -8.51 -13.48 -16.37
CA VAL A 136 -7.19 -12.85 -16.29
C VAL A 136 -6.97 -11.94 -17.49
N PHE A 137 -6.40 -10.76 -17.30
CA PHE A 137 -5.91 -9.94 -18.40
C PHE A 137 -4.49 -10.41 -18.84
N PRO A 138 -4.28 -10.90 -20.08
CA PRO A 138 -2.94 -11.32 -20.52
C PRO A 138 -2.08 -10.13 -20.93
N ARG A 139 -0.88 -10.02 -20.35
CA ARG A 139 0.09 -8.96 -20.64
C ARG A 139 1.40 -9.53 -21.17
N THR A 140 2.09 -8.75 -22.00
CA THR A 140 3.44 -9.04 -22.48
C THR A 140 4.38 -9.48 -21.36
N ARG A 141 5.26 -10.45 -21.62
CA ARG A 141 6.35 -10.86 -20.73
C ARG A 141 7.70 -10.49 -21.31
N TRP A 142 8.55 -9.93 -20.47
CA TRP A 142 9.93 -9.57 -20.78
C TRP A 142 10.89 -10.37 -19.92
N ASN A 143 12.16 -10.42 -20.31
CA ASN A 143 13.20 -10.87 -19.40
C ASN A 143 13.34 -9.89 -18.22
N LYS A 144 13.99 -10.34 -17.12
CA LYS A 144 14.15 -9.54 -15.89
C LYS A 144 14.73 -8.14 -16.13
N GLN A 145 15.64 -8.00 -17.08
CA GLN A 145 16.31 -6.73 -17.42
C GLN A 145 15.46 -5.82 -18.31
N HIS A 146 14.29 -6.28 -18.77
CA HIS A 146 13.45 -5.60 -19.76
C HIS A 146 14.21 -5.26 -21.05
N SER A 147 15.17 -6.09 -21.44
CA SER A 147 15.97 -5.92 -22.66
C SER A 147 15.53 -6.84 -23.81
N GLU A 148 14.75 -7.89 -23.50
CA GLU A 148 14.29 -8.89 -24.46
C GLU A 148 12.81 -9.23 -24.23
N LEU A 149 12.02 -9.16 -25.29
CA LEU A 149 10.61 -9.55 -25.27
C LEU A 149 10.52 -11.07 -25.37
N LEU A 150 10.02 -11.72 -24.32
CA LEU A 150 9.86 -13.18 -24.26
C LEU A 150 8.52 -13.62 -24.86
N CYS A 151 7.46 -12.84 -24.62
CA CYS A 151 6.13 -13.10 -25.15
C CYS A 151 5.40 -11.77 -25.36
N SER A 152 5.02 -11.48 -26.60
CA SER A 152 4.14 -10.36 -26.91
C SER A 152 2.72 -10.57 -26.36
N HIS A 153 1.92 -9.51 -26.29
CA HIS A 153 0.52 -9.58 -25.86
C HIS A 153 -0.27 -10.58 -26.73
N ASP A 154 -0.17 -10.46 -28.06
CA ASP A 154 -0.89 -11.33 -29.00
C ASP A 154 -0.47 -12.80 -28.87
N GLN A 155 0.84 -13.06 -28.73
CA GLN A 155 1.34 -14.41 -28.50
C GLN A 155 0.81 -14.98 -27.19
N PHE A 156 0.69 -14.15 -26.16
CA PHE A 156 0.24 -14.63 -24.86
C PHE A 156 -1.27 -14.83 -24.81
N VAL A 157 -2.05 -13.95 -25.44
CA VAL A 157 -3.49 -14.13 -25.68
C VAL A 157 -3.76 -15.47 -26.37
N ALA A 158 -2.95 -15.86 -27.36
CA ALA A 158 -3.09 -17.15 -28.04
C ALA A 158 -2.90 -18.36 -27.09
N CYS A 159 -2.21 -18.22 -25.96
CA CYS A 159 -2.10 -19.27 -24.96
C CYS A 159 -3.42 -19.52 -24.20
N PHE A 160 -4.32 -18.52 -24.13
CA PHE A 160 -5.64 -18.63 -23.51
C PHE A 160 -6.70 -19.16 -24.48
N ASP A 161 -6.44 -19.05 -25.79
CA ASP A 161 -7.32 -19.55 -26.84
C ASP A 161 -7.16 -21.07 -26.97
N GLY A 162 -8.17 -21.84 -26.54
CA GLY A 162 -8.12 -23.31 -26.60
C GLY A 162 -9.27 -24.05 -25.93
N GLY A 163 -10.21 -23.35 -25.29
CA GLY A 163 -11.30 -24.00 -24.54
C GLY A 163 -10.75 -24.81 -23.37
N GLU A 164 -10.90 -26.13 -23.41
CA GLU A 164 -10.31 -27.06 -22.43
C GLU A 164 -8.80 -27.31 -22.65
N HIS A 165 -8.27 -26.96 -23.83
CA HIS A 165 -6.87 -27.18 -24.22
C HIS A 165 -6.02 -25.89 -24.14
N LYS A 166 -6.29 -25.00 -23.18
CA LYS A 166 -5.50 -23.77 -22.98
C LYS A 166 -4.01 -24.12 -22.81
N GLY A 167 -3.15 -23.41 -23.55
CA GLY A 167 -1.72 -23.65 -23.60
C GLY A 167 -1.24 -24.49 -24.79
N GLU A 168 -2.13 -25.20 -25.50
CA GLU A 168 -1.74 -26.01 -26.68
C GLU A 168 -1.19 -25.15 -27.83
N HIS A 169 -1.73 -23.94 -28.00
CA HIS A 169 -1.31 -22.99 -29.02
C HIS A 169 -0.25 -21.99 -28.52
N CYS A 170 0.27 -22.20 -27.31
CA CYS A 170 1.20 -21.26 -26.71
C CYS A 170 2.58 -21.36 -27.37
N VAL A 171 3.14 -20.21 -27.76
CA VAL A 171 4.47 -20.16 -28.36
C VAL A 171 5.51 -20.61 -27.32
N PRO A 172 6.47 -21.49 -27.68
CA PRO A 172 7.55 -21.87 -26.78
C PRO A 172 8.29 -20.63 -26.25
N GLY A 173 8.58 -20.60 -24.95
CA GLY A 173 9.27 -19.49 -24.30
C GLY A 173 8.35 -18.44 -23.65
N CYS A 174 7.03 -18.47 -23.90
CA CYS A 174 6.09 -17.59 -23.21
C CYS A 174 5.95 -17.86 -21.70
N GLY A 175 6.47 -18.99 -21.22
CA GLY A 175 6.45 -19.36 -19.81
C GLY A 175 5.04 -19.57 -19.25
N PHE A 176 4.06 -19.79 -20.12
CA PHE A 176 2.66 -20.02 -19.75
C PHE A 176 2.53 -21.30 -18.93
N VAL A 177 1.79 -21.24 -17.83
CA VAL A 177 1.51 -22.39 -16.98
C VAL A 177 0.00 -22.62 -16.94
N PRO A 178 -0.51 -23.60 -17.73
CA PRO A 178 -1.94 -23.95 -17.71
C PRO A 178 -2.42 -24.26 -16.29
N GLY A 179 -3.62 -23.79 -15.95
CA GLY A 179 -4.20 -23.96 -14.62
C GLY A 179 -3.71 -22.96 -13.57
N VAL A 180 -2.57 -22.31 -13.78
CA VAL A 180 -2.07 -21.20 -12.94
C VAL A 180 -2.36 -19.86 -13.61
N ASP A 181 -1.80 -19.62 -14.80
CA ASP A 181 -2.01 -18.37 -15.56
C ASP A 181 -3.47 -18.20 -16.00
N THR A 182 -4.27 -19.28 -16.03
CA THR A 182 -5.68 -19.23 -16.47
C THR A 182 -6.68 -18.86 -15.38
N GLN A 183 -6.27 -18.90 -14.11
CA GLN A 183 -7.13 -18.65 -12.94
C GLN A 183 -6.37 -18.15 -11.69
N PRO A 184 -5.33 -17.31 -11.80
CA PRO A 184 -4.49 -16.92 -10.69
C PRO A 184 -5.27 -16.17 -9.62
N GLN A 185 -6.24 -15.30 -9.96
CA GLN A 185 -7.07 -14.64 -8.94
C GLN A 185 -7.79 -15.65 -8.03
N ILE A 186 -8.36 -16.71 -8.61
CA ILE A 186 -9.05 -17.76 -7.83
C ILE A 186 -8.06 -18.56 -6.98
N LEU A 187 -6.88 -18.89 -7.50
CA LEU A 187 -5.84 -19.58 -6.74
C LEU A 187 -5.36 -18.73 -5.55
N VAL A 188 -5.04 -17.46 -5.80
CA VAL A 188 -4.65 -16.50 -4.75
C VAL A 188 -5.77 -16.35 -3.73
N ALA A 189 -7.03 -16.16 -4.15
CA ALA A 189 -8.16 -16.05 -3.24
C ALA A 189 -8.36 -17.31 -2.38
N ASN A 190 -8.12 -18.51 -2.93
CA ASN A 190 -8.18 -19.75 -2.17
C ASN A 190 -7.08 -19.83 -1.10
N ALA A 191 -5.84 -19.48 -1.44
CA ALA A 191 -4.74 -19.39 -0.49
C ALA A 191 -4.97 -18.30 0.58
N PHE A 192 -5.51 -17.15 0.15
CA PHE A 192 -5.89 -16.03 1.01
C PHE A 192 -6.90 -16.46 2.06
N ARG A 193 -7.97 -17.14 1.63
CA ARG A 193 -8.99 -17.70 2.52
C ARG A 193 -8.46 -18.78 3.44
N ALA A 194 -7.61 -19.68 2.93
CA ALA A 194 -7.00 -20.72 3.75
C ALA A 194 -6.15 -20.10 4.88
N ARG A 195 -5.31 -19.09 4.56
CA ARG A 195 -4.53 -18.38 5.57
C ARG A 195 -5.41 -17.57 6.51
N ALA A 196 -6.44 -16.89 6.01
CA ALA A 196 -7.39 -16.16 6.85
C ALA A 196 -8.11 -17.05 7.86
N GLY A 197 -8.40 -18.31 7.50
CA GLY A 197 -8.95 -19.31 8.41
C GLY A 197 -8.00 -19.72 9.54
N LEU A 198 -6.69 -19.52 9.38
CA LEU A 198 -5.68 -19.82 10.39
C LEU A 198 -5.42 -18.65 11.34
N VAL A 199 -5.30 -17.43 10.79
CA VAL A 199 -4.81 -16.27 11.55
C VAL A 199 -5.85 -15.16 11.76
N ASN A 200 -6.99 -15.23 11.07
CA ASN A 200 -8.12 -14.30 11.19
C ASN A 200 -7.68 -12.82 11.16
N PRO A 201 -7.22 -12.31 9.99
CA PRO A 201 -6.68 -10.95 9.87
C PRO A 201 -7.72 -9.91 10.30
N ASP A 202 -7.28 -8.80 10.87
CA ASP A 202 -8.11 -7.72 11.38
C ASP A 202 -8.59 -6.78 10.26
N PHE A 203 -7.74 -6.56 9.25
CA PHE A 203 -8.04 -5.79 8.05
C PHE A 203 -7.15 -6.23 6.89
N ILE A 204 -7.47 -5.75 5.69
CA ILE A 204 -6.76 -5.97 4.45
C ILE A 204 -6.30 -4.62 3.91
N LEU A 205 -5.02 -4.53 3.55
CA LEU A 205 -4.45 -3.44 2.77
C LEU A 205 -4.55 -3.79 1.29
N ASN A 206 -5.18 -2.93 0.51
CA ASN A 206 -5.41 -3.12 -0.91
C ASN A 206 -4.71 -2.01 -1.70
N VAL A 207 -3.70 -2.38 -2.50
CA VAL A 207 -2.79 -1.42 -3.17
C VAL A 207 -3.28 -0.96 -4.55
N GLY A 208 -4.51 -1.26 -4.94
CA GLY A 208 -5.10 -0.81 -6.21
C GLY A 208 -4.94 -1.80 -7.36
N ASP A 209 -5.33 -1.35 -8.55
CA ASP A 209 -5.67 -2.19 -9.69
C ASP A 209 -6.74 -3.21 -9.33
N ASN A 210 -7.83 -2.65 -8.80
CA ASN A 210 -8.96 -3.37 -8.22
C ASN A 210 -9.85 -4.01 -9.29
N PHE A 211 -9.87 -3.46 -10.51
CA PHE A 211 -10.63 -4.00 -11.66
C PHE A 211 -9.88 -3.77 -12.98
N TYR A 212 -9.45 -4.85 -13.62
CA TYR A 212 -8.83 -4.82 -14.94
C TYR A 212 -9.87 -4.83 -16.07
N TRP A 213 -9.55 -4.27 -17.23
CA TRP A 213 -8.30 -3.53 -17.52
C TRP A 213 -8.43 -2.01 -17.33
N GLY A 214 -9.60 -1.49 -16.98
CA GLY A 214 -9.83 -0.04 -16.94
C GLY A 214 -10.74 0.40 -15.81
N GLY A 215 -10.76 -0.30 -14.68
CA GLY A 215 -11.63 0.04 -13.57
C GLY A 215 -13.08 -0.37 -13.82
N ILE A 216 -14.01 0.47 -13.39
CA ILE A 216 -15.44 0.24 -13.61
C ILE A 216 -15.81 0.59 -15.05
N GLU A 217 -16.53 -0.30 -15.73
CA GLU A 217 -16.93 -0.24 -17.15
C GLU A 217 -18.06 0.78 -17.41
N GLU A 218 -17.91 1.98 -16.86
CA GLU A 218 -18.78 3.13 -17.08
C GLU A 218 -17.96 4.42 -17.18
N ASN A 219 -18.61 5.52 -17.55
CA ASN A 219 -17.95 6.83 -17.54
C ASN A 219 -17.96 7.41 -16.12
N CYS A 220 -16.91 8.14 -15.77
CA CYS A 220 -16.90 8.96 -14.56
C CYS A 220 -18.09 9.96 -14.55
N GLY A 221 -18.51 10.36 -13.36
CA GLY A 221 -19.56 11.37 -13.18
C GLY A 221 -20.88 10.83 -12.64
N ALA A 222 -20.91 9.55 -12.24
CA ALA A 222 -22.06 8.99 -11.55
C ALA A 222 -22.19 9.61 -10.14
N SER A 223 -23.40 9.56 -9.58
CA SER A 223 -23.64 10.16 -8.26
C SER A 223 -22.85 9.43 -7.18
N MET A 224 -22.23 10.18 -6.26
CA MET A 224 -21.61 9.63 -5.06
C MET A 224 -22.64 9.11 -4.02
N HIS A 225 -23.91 9.50 -4.15
CA HIS A 225 -24.99 9.10 -3.23
C HIS A 225 -25.58 7.71 -3.52
N GLY A 226 -24.99 6.96 -4.46
CA GLY A 226 -25.38 5.61 -4.81
C GLY A 226 -24.32 4.95 -5.68
N ILE A 227 -24.57 3.70 -6.04
CA ILE A 227 -23.75 2.98 -7.01
C ILE A 227 -24.59 2.57 -8.21
N THR A 228 -24.00 2.57 -9.40
CA THR A 228 -24.68 2.11 -10.62
C THR A 228 -24.85 0.59 -10.62
N SER A 229 -25.67 0.09 -11.54
CA SER A 229 -25.79 -1.36 -11.78
C SER A 229 -24.48 -1.98 -12.29
N THR A 230 -23.71 -1.24 -13.09
CA THR A 230 -22.39 -1.65 -13.60
C THR A 230 -21.43 -1.86 -12.45
N THR A 231 -21.31 -0.85 -11.58
CA THR A 231 -20.50 -0.90 -10.37
C THR A 231 -20.90 -2.09 -9.50
N ARG A 232 -22.20 -2.21 -9.18
CA ARG A 232 -22.71 -3.32 -8.36
C ARG A 232 -22.34 -4.67 -8.94
N HIS A 233 -22.57 -4.88 -10.25
CA HIS A 233 -22.26 -6.14 -10.91
C HIS A 233 -20.77 -6.49 -10.85
N GLN A 234 -19.87 -5.55 -11.17
CA GLN A 234 -18.42 -5.82 -11.11
C GLN A 234 -17.94 -6.12 -9.69
N PHE A 235 -18.39 -5.34 -8.69
CA PHE A 235 -18.06 -5.62 -7.30
C PHE A 235 -18.60 -6.98 -6.84
N ASP A 236 -19.85 -7.33 -7.20
CA ASP A 236 -20.44 -8.62 -6.84
C ASP A 236 -19.66 -9.79 -7.47
N SER A 237 -19.30 -9.70 -8.75
CA SER A 237 -18.59 -10.77 -9.47
C SER A 237 -17.12 -10.91 -9.08
N ILE A 238 -16.38 -9.80 -9.03
CA ILE A 238 -14.90 -9.79 -8.98
C ILE A 238 -14.38 -9.64 -7.56
N PHE A 239 -15.17 -9.04 -6.65
CA PHE A 239 -14.76 -8.77 -5.28
C PHE A 239 -15.56 -9.58 -4.25
N GLU A 240 -16.88 -9.37 -4.16
CA GLU A 240 -17.72 -10.02 -3.13
C GLU A 240 -17.84 -11.53 -3.37
N GLY A 241 -18.00 -11.97 -4.61
CA GLY A 241 -18.07 -13.37 -4.98
C GLY A 241 -16.76 -14.14 -4.80
N VAL A 242 -15.61 -13.44 -4.90
CA VAL A 242 -14.27 -14.04 -4.83
C VAL A 242 -13.72 -14.03 -3.40
N TYR A 243 -13.72 -12.88 -2.74
CA TYR A 243 -13.09 -12.68 -1.42
C TYR A 243 -14.07 -12.81 -0.26
N GLN A 244 -14.69 -13.99 -0.18
CA GLN A 244 -15.65 -14.35 0.86
C GLN A 244 -15.26 -15.66 1.58
N GLY A 245 -15.80 -15.85 2.78
CA GLY A 245 -15.58 -17.01 3.63
C GLY A 245 -15.10 -16.65 5.04
N GLY A 246 -14.83 -17.69 5.83
CA GLY A 246 -14.29 -17.55 7.19
C GLY A 246 -13.01 -16.72 7.19
N GLY A 247 -12.96 -15.70 8.06
CA GLY A 247 -11.83 -14.78 8.15
C GLY A 247 -11.77 -13.67 7.09
N LEU A 248 -12.69 -13.61 6.10
CA LEU A 248 -12.67 -12.60 5.03
C LEU A 248 -13.96 -11.79 4.88
N SER A 249 -15.14 -12.41 4.95
CA SER A 249 -16.43 -11.78 4.58
C SER A 249 -16.82 -10.51 5.35
N ASN A 250 -16.20 -10.26 6.50
CA ASN A 250 -16.48 -9.05 7.31
C ASN A 250 -15.20 -8.25 7.61
N LYS A 251 -14.11 -8.49 6.87
CA LYS A 251 -12.84 -7.80 7.12
C LYS A 251 -12.77 -6.52 6.32
N PRO A 252 -12.39 -5.38 6.93
CA PRO A 252 -12.25 -4.11 6.22
C PRO A 252 -11.11 -4.16 5.20
N TRP A 253 -11.34 -3.60 4.02
CA TRP A 253 -10.38 -3.42 2.92
C TRP A 253 -10.06 -1.94 2.79
N ILE A 254 -8.92 -1.55 3.34
CA ILE A 254 -8.37 -0.19 3.23
C ILE A 254 -7.69 -0.12 1.86
N SER A 255 -8.31 0.62 0.94
CA SER A 255 -8.01 0.53 -0.49
C SER A 255 -7.51 1.86 -1.06
N VAL A 256 -6.68 1.76 -2.09
CA VAL A 256 -6.31 2.85 -2.99
C VAL A 256 -6.68 2.51 -4.44
N LEU A 257 -6.64 3.50 -5.32
CA LEU A 257 -6.76 3.32 -6.76
C LEU A 257 -5.39 3.01 -7.37
N GLY A 258 -5.35 2.10 -8.33
CA GLY A 258 -4.23 1.92 -9.26
C GLY A 258 -4.46 2.61 -10.60
N ASN A 259 -3.51 2.47 -11.51
CA ASN A 259 -3.57 3.16 -12.81
C ASN A 259 -4.66 2.55 -13.69
N HIS A 260 -4.93 1.24 -13.58
CA HIS A 260 -6.05 0.62 -14.26
C HIS A 260 -7.39 1.09 -13.69
N ASP A 261 -7.48 1.36 -12.39
CA ASP A 261 -8.69 1.89 -11.77
C ASP A 261 -9.04 3.31 -12.25
N TRP A 262 -8.02 4.16 -12.40
CA TRP A 262 -8.13 5.48 -13.04
C TRP A 262 -8.44 5.42 -14.54
N GLY A 263 -8.46 4.20 -15.11
CA GLY A 263 -8.95 3.91 -16.44
C GLY A 263 -7.92 3.32 -17.40
N GLY A 264 -6.69 3.06 -16.92
CA GLY A 264 -5.60 2.40 -17.65
C GLY A 264 -5.06 3.25 -18.81
N ARG A 265 -5.83 3.35 -19.89
CA ARG A 265 -5.52 4.18 -21.08
C ARG A 265 -6.56 5.27 -21.33
N GLN A 266 -7.63 5.31 -20.54
CA GLN A 266 -8.76 6.22 -20.74
C GLN A 266 -9.20 6.82 -19.40
N PHE A 267 -8.80 8.07 -19.11
CA PHE A 267 -9.02 8.68 -17.79
C PHE A 267 -10.51 8.89 -17.42
N ASN A 268 -11.42 8.79 -18.41
CA ASN A 268 -12.85 9.04 -18.21
C ASN A 268 -13.65 7.79 -17.79
N ASN A 269 -12.99 6.77 -17.24
CA ASN A 269 -13.62 5.58 -16.67
C ASN A 269 -14.18 5.84 -15.26
N GLY A 270 -15.06 4.96 -14.76
CA GLY A 270 -15.84 5.14 -13.52
C GLY A 270 -15.06 4.98 -12.22
N TRP A 271 -13.87 5.57 -12.10
CA TRP A 271 -13.03 5.50 -10.88
C TRP A 271 -13.71 6.08 -9.64
N ASP A 272 -14.59 7.08 -9.82
CA ASP A 272 -15.40 7.70 -8.78
C ASP A 272 -16.38 6.73 -8.12
N GLN A 273 -16.86 5.74 -8.87
CA GLN A 273 -17.77 4.73 -8.33
C GLN A 273 -17.10 3.74 -7.39
N GLN A 274 -15.79 3.50 -7.53
CA GLN A 274 -15.05 2.71 -6.52
C GLN A 274 -14.94 3.47 -5.19
N ILE A 275 -14.88 4.80 -5.23
CA ILE A 275 -14.93 5.64 -4.03
C ILE A 275 -16.35 5.61 -3.45
N ALA A 276 -17.38 5.78 -4.29
CA ALA A 276 -18.79 5.73 -3.89
C ALA A 276 -19.17 4.39 -3.23
N TYR A 277 -18.53 3.28 -3.66
CA TYR A 277 -18.75 1.96 -3.09
C TYR A 277 -18.43 1.88 -1.59
N THR A 278 -17.63 2.80 -1.04
CA THR A 278 -17.39 2.94 0.42
C THR A 278 -18.70 3.09 1.21
N TRP A 279 -19.72 3.73 0.65
CA TRP A 279 -21.03 3.88 1.30
C TRP A 279 -22.04 2.81 0.93
N ALA A 280 -21.72 1.94 -0.04
CA ALA A 280 -22.55 0.81 -0.44
C ALA A 280 -22.10 -0.53 0.18
N SER A 281 -20.88 -0.56 0.75
CA SER A 281 -20.27 -1.73 1.38
C SER A 281 -20.04 -1.50 2.87
N ASN A 282 -20.06 -2.58 3.64
CA ASN A 282 -19.68 -2.57 5.06
C ASN A 282 -18.18 -2.87 5.28
N ARG A 283 -17.47 -3.22 4.21
CA ARG A 283 -16.09 -3.70 4.28
C ARG A 283 -15.14 -3.02 3.30
N TRP A 284 -15.63 -2.30 2.31
CA TRP A 284 -14.79 -1.49 1.42
C TRP A 284 -14.55 -0.10 2.01
N ILE A 285 -13.28 0.31 2.12
CA ILE A 285 -12.88 1.62 2.62
C ILE A 285 -11.99 2.29 1.57
N MET A 286 -12.55 3.25 0.85
CA MET A 286 -11.82 4.16 -0.04
C MET A 286 -12.58 5.50 -0.15
N PRO A 287 -12.58 6.32 0.91
CA PRO A 287 -13.44 7.50 1.00
C PRO A 287 -12.99 8.67 0.12
N ALA A 288 -11.75 8.63 -0.36
CA ALA A 288 -11.13 9.57 -1.27
C ALA A 288 -9.91 8.89 -1.91
N PRO A 289 -9.35 9.44 -3.00
CA PRO A 289 -8.09 8.94 -3.58
C PRO A 289 -6.90 8.92 -2.60
N TYR A 290 -6.86 9.84 -1.64
CA TYR A 290 -5.85 9.82 -0.57
C TYR A 290 -6.45 10.26 0.76
N TYR A 291 -6.06 9.57 1.82
CA TYR A 291 -6.62 9.71 3.17
C TYR A 291 -5.70 9.01 4.18
N SER A 292 -5.94 9.23 5.48
CA SER A 292 -5.29 8.47 6.54
C SER A 292 -6.33 7.75 7.38
N MET A 293 -5.96 6.62 7.98
CA MET A 293 -6.82 5.88 8.90
C MET A 293 -6.00 5.29 10.04
N ARG A 294 -6.48 5.44 11.28
CA ARG A 294 -5.86 4.83 12.45
C ARG A 294 -6.49 3.47 12.74
N ILE A 295 -5.65 2.51 13.13
CA ILE A 295 -6.05 1.23 13.70
C ILE A 295 -5.60 1.21 15.16
N GLU A 296 -6.55 1.05 16.08
CA GLU A 296 -6.35 1.07 17.53
C GLU A 296 -6.45 -0.35 18.08
N TYR A 297 -5.37 -0.81 18.72
CA TYR A 297 -5.35 -2.01 19.55
C TYR A 297 -5.27 -1.64 21.03
N SER A 298 -5.43 -2.60 21.93
CA SER A 298 -5.40 -2.34 23.38
C SER A 298 -4.04 -1.82 23.90
N GLY A 299 -2.93 -2.08 23.18
CA GLY A 299 -1.57 -1.73 23.62
C GLY A 299 -0.71 -0.96 22.62
N PHE A 300 -1.18 -0.80 21.39
CA PHE A 300 -0.47 -0.06 20.33
C PHE A 300 -1.43 0.42 19.25
N SER A 301 -0.93 1.25 18.34
CA SER A 301 -1.69 1.75 17.20
C SER A 301 -0.87 1.79 15.91
N ILE A 302 -1.58 1.76 14.78
CA ILE A 302 -1.02 1.87 13.44
C ILE A 302 -1.73 3.01 12.72
N ASP A 303 -0.98 3.93 12.12
CA ASP A 303 -1.51 4.87 11.15
C ASP A 303 -1.20 4.38 9.74
N VAL A 304 -2.24 4.23 8.91
CA VAL A 304 -2.13 3.95 7.47
C VAL A 304 -2.33 5.25 6.71
N PHE A 305 -1.40 5.57 5.81
CA PHE A 305 -1.45 6.71 4.90
C PHE A 305 -1.68 6.20 3.47
N ALA A 306 -2.91 6.28 3.00
CA ALA A 306 -3.29 5.98 1.63
C ALA A 306 -2.89 7.14 0.71
N ILE A 307 -1.98 6.88 -0.23
CA ILE A 307 -1.33 7.85 -1.11
C ILE A 307 -1.64 7.43 -2.56
N ASP A 308 -2.10 8.38 -3.38
CA ASP A 308 -2.39 8.15 -4.80
C ASP A 308 -1.15 8.53 -5.62
N SER A 309 -0.49 7.54 -6.20
CA SER A 309 0.74 7.69 -6.99
C SER A 309 0.52 7.60 -8.51
N ASN A 310 -0.73 7.67 -8.97
CA ASN A 310 -1.07 7.33 -10.36
C ASN A 310 -0.60 8.36 -11.39
N ALA A 311 -0.12 9.52 -10.96
CA ALA A 311 0.49 10.50 -11.87
C ALA A 311 1.67 9.94 -12.68
N MET A 312 2.28 8.84 -12.24
CA MET A 312 3.36 8.16 -12.96
C MET A 312 2.93 7.56 -14.31
N ASP A 313 1.64 7.21 -14.47
CA ASP A 313 1.05 6.69 -15.72
C ASP A 313 0.14 7.70 -16.44
N ALA A 314 0.15 8.95 -15.99
CA ALA A 314 -0.44 10.08 -16.70
C ALA A 314 0.68 10.82 -17.44
N LYS A 315 0.90 10.50 -18.72
CA LYS A 315 1.99 11.08 -19.55
C LYS A 315 1.45 12.10 -20.55
N SER A 316 2.33 12.78 -21.30
CA SER A 316 1.90 13.69 -22.36
C SER A 316 1.06 12.94 -23.41
N PRO A 317 0.09 13.57 -24.09
CA PRO A 317 -0.91 12.86 -24.90
C PRO A 317 -0.36 11.94 -26.00
N GLU A 318 0.82 12.23 -26.52
CA GLU A 318 1.49 11.48 -27.59
C GLU A 318 2.42 10.37 -27.09
N GLU A 319 2.69 10.31 -25.78
CA GLU A 319 3.64 9.38 -25.19
C GLU A 319 2.98 8.04 -24.82
N ASP A 320 3.72 6.95 -25.05
CA ASP A 320 3.41 5.59 -24.60
C ASP A 320 1.91 5.23 -24.68
N PRO A 321 1.33 5.24 -25.89
CA PRO A 321 -0.11 5.21 -26.05
C PRO A 321 -0.76 3.92 -25.52
N GLU A 322 0.00 2.86 -25.22
CA GLU A 322 -0.54 1.62 -24.67
C GLU A 322 -0.49 1.55 -23.13
N HIS A 323 0.07 2.56 -22.45
CA HIS A 323 0.18 2.63 -20.99
C HIS A 323 -0.01 4.05 -20.44
N ASN A 324 -0.76 4.88 -21.15
CA ASN A 324 -0.95 6.29 -20.79
C ASN A 324 -2.44 6.60 -20.60
N MET A 325 -2.83 6.86 -19.35
CA MET A 325 -4.22 7.24 -19.00
C MET A 325 -4.68 8.52 -19.72
N CYS A 326 -3.74 9.42 -20.00
CA CYS A 326 -3.94 10.68 -20.68
C CYS A 326 -3.62 10.61 -22.20
N GLY A 327 -3.46 9.41 -22.76
CA GLY A 327 -3.05 9.22 -24.15
C GLY A 327 -4.16 9.58 -25.15
N ARG A 328 -3.81 10.29 -26.22
CA ARG A 328 -4.77 10.70 -27.27
C ARG A 328 -5.30 9.50 -28.07
N LYS A 329 -4.57 8.38 -28.12
CA LYS A 329 -4.94 7.21 -28.93
C LYS A 329 -6.23 6.56 -28.46
N HIS A 330 -6.45 6.45 -27.15
CA HIS A 330 -7.57 5.69 -26.59
C HIS A 330 -8.64 6.56 -25.94
N ASN A 331 -8.32 7.79 -25.54
CA ASN A 331 -9.33 8.73 -25.05
C ASN A 331 -10.20 9.25 -26.20
N PRO A 332 -11.53 9.07 -26.17
CA PRO A 332 -12.39 9.53 -27.25
C PRO A 332 -12.46 11.08 -27.31
N PRO A 333 -12.80 11.66 -28.48
CA PRO A 333 -13.06 13.10 -28.58
C PRO A 333 -14.12 13.54 -27.56
N GLY A 334 -13.79 14.56 -26.77
CA GLY A 334 -14.68 15.08 -25.72
C GLY A 334 -14.66 14.32 -24.39
N ALA A 335 -13.74 13.35 -24.21
CA ALA A 335 -13.52 12.70 -22.91
C ALA A 335 -13.31 13.76 -21.80
N THR A 336 -14.03 13.64 -20.69
CA THR A 336 -13.99 14.60 -19.58
C THR A 336 -14.51 13.97 -18.29
N CYS A 337 -13.92 14.36 -17.16
CA CYS A 337 -14.44 14.17 -15.80
C CYS A 337 -14.57 15.52 -15.05
N ALA A 338 -14.63 16.64 -15.77
CA ALA A 338 -14.62 17.97 -15.16
C ALA A 338 -15.79 18.20 -14.17
N SER A 339 -16.95 17.59 -14.43
CA SER A 339 -18.17 17.74 -13.61
C SER A 339 -17.99 17.26 -12.17
N ILE A 340 -17.04 16.35 -11.94
CA ILE A 340 -16.72 15.81 -10.61
C ILE A 340 -15.32 16.25 -10.12
N GLY A 341 -14.68 17.19 -10.81
CA GLY A 341 -13.37 17.75 -10.46
C GLY A 341 -12.16 17.00 -11.03
N GLY A 342 -12.38 15.99 -11.89
CA GLY A 342 -11.32 15.25 -12.57
C GLY A 342 -10.75 15.97 -13.80
N PRO A 343 -9.93 15.30 -14.62
CA PRO A 343 -9.36 15.89 -15.84
C PRO A 343 -10.44 16.42 -16.79
N ALA A 344 -10.22 17.63 -17.32
CA ALA A 344 -11.21 18.30 -18.16
C ALA A 344 -11.21 17.82 -19.62
N ASN A 345 -10.04 17.43 -20.13
CA ASN A 345 -9.82 16.91 -21.48
C ASN A 345 -8.43 16.24 -21.55
N VAL A 346 -8.15 15.57 -22.66
CA VAL A 346 -6.87 14.89 -22.93
C VAL A 346 -5.66 15.82 -22.78
N ASP A 347 -5.72 17.03 -23.35
CA ASP A 347 -4.57 17.94 -23.40
C ASP A 347 -4.19 18.49 -22.02
N SER A 348 -5.16 18.62 -21.10
CA SER A 348 -4.94 19.06 -19.71
C SER A 348 -4.78 17.92 -18.71
N CYS A 349 -4.97 16.66 -19.14
CA CYS A 349 -5.00 15.50 -18.26
C CYS A 349 -3.68 15.28 -17.52
N HIS A 350 -2.55 15.30 -18.24
CA HIS A 350 -1.23 15.13 -17.62
C HIS A 350 -0.97 16.19 -16.55
N GLN A 351 -1.20 17.46 -16.88
CA GLN A 351 -1.02 18.56 -15.94
C GLN A 351 -1.91 18.41 -14.70
N TRP A 352 -3.17 18.01 -14.88
CA TRP A 352 -4.10 17.77 -13.78
C TRP A 352 -3.56 16.71 -12.80
N PHE A 353 -3.07 15.58 -13.31
CA PHE A 353 -2.49 14.52 -12.46
C PHE A 353 -1.21 14.98 -11.75
N MET A 354 -0.35 15.76 -12.40
CA MET A 354 0.86 16.29 -11.77
C MET A 354 0.55 17.31 -10.67
N GLU A 355 -0.43 18.19 -10.88
CA GLU A 355 -0.90 19.13 -9.85
C GLU A 355 -1.58 18.41 -8.69
N PHE A 356 -2.36 17.37 -9.00
CA PHE A 356 -2.98 16.50 -8.01
C PHE A 356 -1.93 15.77 -7.17
N TRP A 357 -0.91 15.19 -7.81
CA TRP A 357 0.21 14.55 -7.14
C TRP A 357 1.00 15.49 -6.25
N ALA A 358 1.23 16.73 -6.68
CA ALA A 358 1.90 17.75 -5.86
C ALA A 358 1.13 18.04 -4.56
N LYS A 359 -0.21 18.13 -4.62
CA LYS A 359 -1.07 18.30 -3.43
C LYS A 359 -1.01 17.08 -2.52
N ASN A 360 -1.03 15.88 -3.10
CA ASN A 360 -0.94 14.61 -2.36
C ASN A 360 0.39 14.52 -1.59
N LYS A 361 1.52 14.77 -2.25
CA LYS A 361 2.85 14.81 -1.62
C LYS A 361 2.93 15.85 -0.50
N ALA A 362 2.42 17.06 -0.74
CA ALA A 362 2.41 18.11 0.28
C ALA A 362 1.59 17.70 1.51
N TRP A 363 0.43 17.05 1.31
CA TRP A 363 -0.36 16.50 2.40
C TRP A 363 0.40 15.42 3.17
N ALA A 364 1.01 14.44 2.49
CA ALA A 364 1.73 13.35 3.13
C ALA A 364 2.93 13.86 3.96
N LEU A 365 3.73 14.78 3.40
CA LEU A 365 4.86 15.42 4.09
C LEU A 365 4.42 16.21 5.33
N HIS A 366 3.20 16.73 5.33
CA HIS A 366 2.64 17.43 6.48
C HIS A 366 2.03 16.48 7.52
N LYS A 367 1.33 15.44 7.08
CA LYS A 367 0.51 14.56 7.92
C LYS A 367 1.33 13.46 8.62
N VAL A 368 2.26 12.81 7.91
CA VAL A 368 3.12 11.74 8.47
C VAL A 368 3.82 12.16 9.78
N PRO A 369 4.55 13.29 9.85
CA PRO A 369 5.25 13.67 11.08
C PRO A 369 4.33 14.04 12.26
N GLN A 370 3.02 14.21 12.03
CA GLN A 370 2.04 14.46 13.09
C GLN A 370 1.55 13.18 13.76
N SER A 371 1.84 12.02 13.17
CA SER A 371 1.43 10.74 13.74
C SER A 371 2.02 10.54 15.13
N THR A 372 1.18 10.06 16.04
CA THR A 372 1.58 9.59 17.37
C THR A 372 1.48 8.07 17.51
N ALA A 373 1.13 7.38 16.41
CA ALA A 373 1.00 5.94 16.40
C ALA A 373 2.35 5.25 16.61
N ASP A 374 2.30 4.02 17.11
CA ASP A 374 3.50 3.19 17.29
C ASP A 374 4.08 2.74 15.94
N TRP A 375 3.20 2.58 14.94
CA TRP A 375 3.54 2.23 13.56
C TRP A 375 2.94 3.19 12.54
N GLN A 376 3.67 3.45 11.47
CA GLN A 376 3.25 4.25 10.33
C GLN A 376 3.48 3.48 9.02
N ILE A 377 2.40 3.23 8.27
CA ILE A 377 2.43 2.46 7.03
C ILE A 377 1.99 3.35 5.85
N GLY A 378 2.82 3.46 4.83
CA GLY A 378 2.41 4.01 3.53
C GLY A 378 1.71 2.96 2.68
N LEU A 379 0.54 3.27 2.15
CA LEU A 379 -0.23 2.44 1.22
C LEU A 379 -0.36 3.18 -0.11
N THR A 380 0.16 2.62 -1.19
CA THR A 380 0.20 3.28 -2.51
C THR A 380 0.22 2.24 -3.62
N HIS A 381 -0.05 2.63 -4.87
CA HIS A 381 -0.04 1.68 -5.98
C HIS A 381 1.36 1.48 -6.60
N PHE A 382 2.02 2.56 -7.05
CA PHE A 382 3.30 2.43 -7.76
C PHE A 382 4.41 1.83 -6.89
N PRO A 383 5.30 1.01 -7.47
CA PRO A 383 6.17 0.13 -6.73
C PRO A 383 7.35 0.89 -6.11
N CYS A 384 7.98 0.28 -5.10
CA CYS A 384 9.06 0.81 -4.26
C CYS A 384 10.14 1.70 -4.93
N GLY A 385 10.46 1.47 -6.22
CA GLY A 385 11.46 2.23 -6.95
C GLY A 385 11.00 3.60 -7.46
N HIS A 386 9.69 3.82 -7.61
CA HIS A 386 9.12 5.07 -8.09
C HIS A 386 9.04 6.11 -6.96
N GLU A 387 9.31 7.38 -7.29
CA GLU A 387 9.33 8.48 -6.32
C GLU A 387 10.16 8.15 -5.06
N SER A 388 11.24 7.36 -5.22
CA SER A 388 12.04 6.83 -4.12
C SER A 388 12.61 7.93 -3.21
N GLY A 389 12.96 9.09 -3.76
CA GLY A 389 13.38 10.24 -2.96
C GLY A 389 12.28 10.78 -2.03
N PHE A 390 11.03 10.80 -2.49
CA PHE A 390 9.88 11.23 -1.69
C PHE A 390 9.56 10.22 -0.58
N TYR A 391 9.54 8.92 -0.88
CA TYR A 391 9.29 7.90 0.14
C TYR A 391 10.45 7.78 1.14
N ALA A 392 11.70 7.99 0.71
CA ALA A 392 12.84 8.10 1.62
C ALA A 392 12.69 9.30 2.58
N GLN A 393 12.14 10.41 2.10
CA GLN A 393 11.82 11.57 2.95
C GLN A 393 10.73 11.22 3.97
N LEU A 394 9.66 10.53 3.58
CA LEU A 394 8.63 10.07 4.52
C LEU A 394 9.18 9.07 5.55
N HIS A 395 10.09 8.19 5.15
CA HIS A 395 10.80 7.31 6.08
C HIS A 395 11.57 8.11 7.14
N GLY A 396 12.30 9.15 6.72
CA GLY A 396 12.98 10.08 7.63
C GLY A 396 12.05 10.88 8.55
N LEU A 397 10.75 10.98 8.22
CA LEU A 397 9.71 11.60 9.04
C LEU A 397 8.97 10.58 9.94
N GLY A 398 9.33 9.30 9.86
CA GLY A 398 8.84 8.25 10.75
C GLY A 398 7.96 7.17 10.10
N MET A 399 7.83 7.15 8.77
CA MET A 399 7.17 6.03 8.09
C MET A 399 8.01 4.76 8.21
N ASP A 400 7.41 3.65 8.65
CA ASP A 400 8.14 2.42 9.02
C ASP A 400 8.11 1.37 7.90
N LEU A 401 7.02 1.32 7.14
CA LEU A 401 6.76 0.32 6.11
C LEU A 401 6.05 0.97 4.92
N LEU A 402 6.44 0.58 3.71
CA LEU A 402 5.76 0.97 2.47
C LEU A 402 5.18 -0.26 1.76
N VAL A 403 3.88 -0.22 1.48
CA VAL A 403 3.12 -1.31 0.86
C VAL A 403 2.62 -0.84 -0.52
N THR A 404 3.08 -1.53 -1.57
CA THR A 404 2.91 -1.14 -2.98
C THR A 404 2.45 -2.29 -3.88
N GLY A 405 2.09 -2.03 -5.14
CA GLY A 405 1.65 -3.01 -6.16
C GLY A 405 2.20 -2.69 -7.56
N HIS A 406 1.35 -2.73 -8.58
CA HIS A 406 1.58 -2.31 -9.99
C HIS A 406 2.51 -3.20 -10.82
N ARG A 407 3.63 -3.66 -10.27
CA ARG A 407 4.39 -4.74 -10.90
C ARG A 407 3.75 -6.06 -10.54
N HIS A 408 3.50 -6.89 -11.54
CA HIS A 408 2.67 -8.08 -11.40
C HIS A 408 3.47 -9.27 -10.84
N ASP A 409 4.15 -9.05 -9.71
CA ASP A 409 4.92 -10.02 -8.97
C ASP A 409 4.92 -9.72 -7.46
N GLN A 410 5.65 -10.52 -6.69
CA GLN A 410 5.83 -10.32 -5.24
C GLN A 410 7.28 -9.99 -4.94
N GLU A 411 7.52 -8.82 -4.34
CA GLU A 411 8.85 -8.36 -3.97
C GLU A 411 8.89 -7.87 -2.53
N LEU A 412 9.69 -8.51 -1.68
CA LEU A 412 9.98 -8.08 -0.31
C LEU A 412 11.39 -7.46 -0.23
N HIS A 413 11.45 -6.13 -0.22
CA HIS A 413 12.67 -5.33 -0.05
C HIS A 413 12.95 -5.11 1.44
N ASP A 414 13.53 -6.11 2.10
CA ASP A 414 13.90 -6.09 3.52
C ASP A 414 15.00 -5.05 3.77
N HIS A 415 14.66 -3.95 4.45
CA HIS A 415 15.54 -2.80 4.74
C HIS A 415 16.35 -2.26 3.55
N SER A 416 15.82 -2.41 2.34
CA SER A 416 16.51 -2.10 1.08
C SER A 416 15.66 -1.24 0.13
N GLY A 417 14.48 -0.82 0.58
CA GLY A 417 13.63 0.13 -0.13
C GLY A 417 14.07 1.60 0.06
N PRO A 418 13.18 2.56 -0.27
CA PRO A 418 13.45 3.99 -0.17
C PRO A 418 14.01 4.41 1.19
N GLY A 419 15.23 4.97 1.21
CA GLY A 419 15.87 5.45 2.44
C GLY A 419 16.28 4.34 3.43
N GLY A 420 16.32 3.07 3.01
CA GLY A 420 16.54 1.93 3.89
C GLY A 420 15.27 1.38 4.54
N MET A 421 14.10 1.93 4.19
CA MET A 421 12.80 1.43 4.65
C MET A 421 12.53 0.03 4.09
N THR A 422 11.85 -0.81 4.88
CA THR A 422 11.29 -2.04 4.32
C THR A 422 10.12 -1.68 3.40
N CYS A 423 10.15 -2.20 2.17
CA CYS A 423 9.11 -1.95 1.17
C CYS A 423 8.67 -3.25 0.51
N ILE A 424 7.39 -3.35 0.18
CA ILE A 424 6.87 -4.52 -0.54
C ILE A 424 6.14 -4.13 -1.81
N VAL A 425 6.22 -4.99 -2.82
CA VAL A 425 5.38 -5.01 -4.01
C VAL A 425 4.49 -6.25 -3.93
N THR A 426 3.17 -6.06 -3.89
CA THR A 426 2.17 -7.13 -3.79
C THR A 426 1.23 -7.17 -5.00
N GLY A 427 1.76 -6.95 -6.21
CA GLY A 427 0.97 -6.96 -7.45
C GLY A 427 0.70 -8.34 -8.04
N GLY A 428 0.94 -9.41 -7.28
CA GLY A 428 0.65 -10.79 -7.67
C GLY A 428 -0.79 -11.24 -7.44
N GLY A 429 -1.78 -10.35 -7.33
CA GLY A 429 -3.15 -10.73 -6.95
C GLY A 429 -3.91 -11.54 -8.02
N GLY A 430 -3.48 -11.49 -9.27
CA GLY A 430 -3.94 -12.37 -10.34
C GLY A 430 -5.10 -11.84 -11.20
N GLY A 431 -5.40 -10.55 -11.15
CA GLY A 431 -6.32 -9.93 -12.12
C GLY A 431 -5.72 -9.81 -13.51
N ILE A 432 -4.39 -9.76 -13.57
CA ILE A 432 -3.56 -9.73 -14.76
C ILE A 432 -2.47 -10.80 -14.68
N THR A 433 -1.88 -11.18 -15.81
CA THR A 433 -0.77 -12.13 -15.83
C THR A 433 0.51 -11.58 -15.19
N SER A 434 1.25 -12.44 -14.49
CA SER A 434 2.49 -12.07 -13.81
C SER A 434 3.63 -11.71 -14.78
N GLU A 435 4.61 -10.93 -14.27
CA GLU A 435 5.77 -10.42 -15.02
C GLU A 435 6.58 -11.53 -15.71
N ALA A 436 6.68 -12.70 -15.08
CA ALA A 436 7.37 -13.88 -15.57
C ALA A 436 6.52 -15.15 -15.37
N THR A 437 7.06 -16.31 -15.77
CA THR A 437 6.40 -17.60 -15.56
C THR A 437 6.10 -17.85 -14.08
N PRO A 438 4.89 -18.27 -13.68
CA PRO A 438 4.57 -18.59 -12.29
C PRO A 438 5.06 -19.99 -11.87
N ASN A 439 5.87 -20.66 -12.71
CA ASN A 439 6.48 -21.94 -12.40
C ASN A 439 7.57 -21.76 -11.32
N PRO A 440 7.40 -22.29 -10.09
CA PRO A 440 8.37 -22.08 -9.02
C PRO A 440 9.71 -22.76 -9.25
N MET A 441 9.80 -23.68 -10.23
CA MET A 441 11.02 -24.37 -10.66
C MET A 441 11.84 -23.56 -11.67
N ASP A 442 11.25 -22.55 -12.31
CA ASP A 442 11.94 -21.65 -13.24
C ASP A 442 11.79 -20.20 -12.77
N ARG A 443 12.82 -19.72 -12.08
CA ARG A 443 12.88 -18.35 -11.54
C ARG A 443 13.82 -17.44 -12.32
N THR A 444 14.21 -17.86 -13.53
CA THR A 444 15.28 -17.21 -14.32
C THR A 444 14.99 -15.72 -14.55
N HIS A 445 13.73 -15.37 -14.75
CA HIS A 445 13.30 -14.01 -15.05
C HIS A 445 12.55 -13.32 -13.89
N TRP A 446 12.49 -13.93 -12.71
CA TRP A 446 11.78 -13.34 -11.56
C TRP A 446 12.52 -12.13 -11.03
N TYR A 447 11.81 -11.03 -10.81
CA TYR A 447 12.39 -9.88 -10.14
C TYR A 447 12.41 -10.09 -8.63
N GLY A 448 11.25 -10.32 -8.01
CA GLY A 448 11.10 -10.66 -6.59
C GLY A 448 11.10 -12.15 -6.25
N GLU A 449 10.51 -12.50 -5.10
CA GLU A 449 10.46 -13.87 -4.58
C GLU A 449 9.31 -14.72 -5.10
N GLY A 450 8.27 -14.10 -5.68
CA GLY A 450 7.04 -14.76 -6.12
C GLY A 450 6.43 -14.09 -7.34
N GLN A 451 5.39 -14.71 -7.91
CA GLN A 451 4.68 -14.19 -9.08
C GLN A 451 3.23 -13.91 -8.76
N TYR A 452 2.51 -14.91 -8.23
CA TYR A 452 1.15 -14.73 -7.73
C TYR A 452 1.07 -15.03 -6.24
N GLY A 453 0.39 -14.17 -5.50
CA GLY A 453 0.27 -14.31 -4.06
C GLY A 453 -0.10 -13.00 -3.35
N PHE A 454 0.18 -12.98 -2.05
CA PHE A 454 -0.15 -11.89 -1.13
C PHE A 454 0.78 -11.93 0.09
N TYR A 455 0.60 -11.01 1.04
CA TYR A 455 1.40 -10.96 2.27
C TYR A 455 0.54 -11.06 3.53
N ASP A 456 1.07 -11.75 4.55
CA ASP A 456 0.56 -11.76 5.93
C ASP A 456 1.53 -11.00 6.84
N PHE A 457 0.99 -10.20 7.75
CA PHE A 457 1.71 -9.40 8.71
C PHE A 457 1.26 -9.76 10.11
N THR A 458 2.16 -10.31 10.92
CA THR A 458 1.96 -10.42 12.37
C THR A 458 2.54 -9.18 13.04
N VAL A 459 1.73 -8.40 13.74
CA VAL A 459 2.13 -7.11 14.32
C VAL A 459 1.84 -7.03 15.82
N ASP A 460 2.82 -6.48 16.54
CA ASP A 460 2.69 -5.98 17.89
C ASP A 460 3.38 -4.61 18.02
N LYS A 461 3.42 -4.04 19.22
CA LYS A 461 4.05 -2.72 19.46
C LYS A 461 5.54 -2.67 19.05
N SER A 462 6.24 -3.79 19.10
CA SER A 462 7.69 -3.89 18.99
C SER A 462 8.18 -4.28 17.60
N LYS A 463 7.39 -5.06 16.85
CA LYS A 463 7.77 -5.53 15.51
C LYS A 463 6.57 -5.82 14.59
N ILE A 464 6.85 -5.80 13.29
CA ILE A 464 6.03 -6.41 12.24
C ILE A 464 6.82 -7.58 11.66
N TYR A 465 6.27 -8.79 11.71
CA TYR A 465 6.78 -9.96 11.02
C TYR A 465 5.99 -10.17 9.72
N ILE A 466 6.70 -10.24 8.60
CA ILE A 466 6.12 -10.28 7.25
C ILE A 466 6.35 -11.68 6.67
N GLU A 467 5.32 -12.27 6.09
CA GLU A 467 5.37 -13.50 5.31
C GLU A 467 4.81 -13.26 3.90
N SER A 468 5.64 -13.47 2.88
CA SER A 468 5.25 -13.51 1.48
C SER A 468 4.66 -14.90 1.17
N ILE A 469 3.39 -14.96 0.76
CA ILE A 469 2.64 -16.20 0.55
C ILE A 469 2.29 -16.34 -0.92
N ASN A 470 2.64 -17.48 -1.52
CA ASN A 470 2.36 -17.81 -2.92
C ASN A 470 0.89 -18.21 -3.15
N TYR A 471 0.46 -18.27 -4.41
CA TYR A 471 -0.86 -18.75 -4.82
C TYR A 471 -1.21 -20.18 -4.36
N ASP A 472 -0.21 -21.00 -4.03
CA ASP A 472 -0.37 -22.35 -3.49
C ASP A 472 -0.32 -22.41 -1.95
N GLY A 473 -0.29 -21.25 -1.28
CA GLY A 473 -0.26 -21.11 0.17
C GLY A 473 1.10 -21.29 0.83
N LYS A 474 2.18 -21.54 0.05
CA LYS A 474 3.53 -21.65 0.61
C LYS A 474 4.12 -20.28 0.94
N VAL A 475 4.80 -20.20 2.08
CA VAL A 475 5.61 -19.04 2.43
C VAL A 475 6.90 -19.05 1.60
N LEU A 476 7.15 -17.97 0.86
CA LEU A 476 8.29 -17.82 -0.05
C LEU A 476 9.46 -17.07 0.59
N LYS A 477 9.16 -16.03 1.37
CA LYS A 477 10.14 -15.15 1.99
C LYS A 477 9.55 -14.48 3.23
N THR A 478 10.40 -14.14 4.18
CA THR A 478 9.99 -13.50 5.43
C THR A 478 10.90 -12.33 5.78
N ALA A 479 10.39 -11.34 6.49
CA ALA A 479 11.18 -10.22 7.03
C ALA A 479 10.67 -9.82 8.42
N THR A 480 11.50 -9.10 9.18
CA THR A 480 11.07 -8.47 10.44
C THR A 480 11.43 -7.00 10.41
N VAL A 481 10.43 -6.16 10.60
CA VAL A 481 10.56 -4.71 10.68
C VAL A 481 10.43 -4.29 12.13
N TYR A 482 11.24 -3.30 12.52
CA TYR A 482 11.19 -2.65 13.83
C TYR A 482 10.81 -1.17 13.61
N PRO A 483 10.09 -0.55 14.55
CA PRO A 483 9.63 0.82 14.36
C PRO A 483 10.82 1.79 14.32
N SER A 484 10.80 2.75 13.40
CA SER A 484 11.86 3.73 13.12
C SER A 484 12.25 4.53 14.37
N ARG A 485 11.28 4.85 15.23
CA ARG A 485 11.51 5.56 16.51
C ARG A 485 12.34 4.74 17.50
N PHE A 486 12.30 3.40 17.42
CA PHE A 486 13.16 2.52 18.19
C PHE A 486 14.60 2.48 17.67
N ALA A 487 14.80 2.55 16.35
CA ALA A 487 16.12 2.52 15.72
C ALA A 487 16.99 3.74 16.09
N TYR A 488 16.40 4.94 16.18
CA TYR A 488 17.09 6.13 16.69
C TYR A 488 17.49 5.97 18.17
N SER A 489 16.65 5.34 19.00
CA SER A 489 16.96 5.12 20.42
C SER A 489 18.09 4.11 20.64
N LEU A 490 18.17 3.06 19.81
CA LEU A 490 19.23 2.04 19.87
C LEU A 490 20.55 2.60 19.35
N SER A 491 20.53 3.38 18.26
CA SER A 491 21.71 4.10 17.75
C SER A 491 22.25 5.10 18.78
N ALA A 492 21.37 5.89 19.41
CA ALA A 492 21.73 6.83 20.47
C ALA A 492 22.30 6.12 21.71
N LYS A 493 21.72 4.99 22.13
CA LYS A 493 22.26 4.15 23.23
C LYS A 493 23.62 3.54 22.87
N SER A 494 23.81 3.11 21.62
CA SER A 494 25.11 2.63 21.11
C SER A 494 26.17 3.72 21.17
N CYS A 495 25.84 4.95 20.75
CA CYS A 495 26.74 6.11 20.84
C CYS A 495 27.09 6.46 22.29
N ALA A 496 26.09 6.53 23.18
CA ALA A 496 26.29 6.80 24.60
C ALA A 496 27.16 5.72 25.30
N SER A 497 27.00 4.45 24.93
CA SER A 497 27.82 3.36 25.48
C SER A 497 29.28 3.36 25.00
N LYS A 498 29.56 3.96 23.84
CA LYS A 498 30.94 4.14 23.32
C LYS A 498 31.65 5.33 23.96
N GLU A 499 30.93 6.37 24.35
CA GLU A 499 31.48 7.49 25.12
C GLU A 499 31.78 7.09 26.57
N ALA A 500 30.90 6.31 27.21
CA ALA A 500 31.09 5.85 28.59
C ALA A 500 32.29 4.89 28.80
N LYS A 501 32.90 4.37 27.74
CA LYS A 501 34.09 3.48 27.81
C LYS A 501 35.42 4.18 27.51
N ARG A 502 35.44 5.50 27.35
CA ARG A 502 36.69 6.26 27.08
C ARG A 502 37.36 6.89 28.31
N ASP A 503 36.69 6.93 29.46
CA ASP A 503 37.25 7.52 30.68
C ASP A 503 37.61 6.44 31.71
N ALA A 504 38.70 5.72 31.46
CA ALA A 504 39.53 5.06 32.48
C ALA A 504 40.70 4.32 31.80
N LEU A 505 41.70 5.06 31.31
CA LEU A 505 43.02 4.48 31.05
C LEU A 505 44.10 5.54 31.31
N THR A 506 44.48 5.67 32.59
CA THR A 506 45.75 6.30 32.97
C THR A 506 46.89 5.40 32.51
N VAL A 507 47.66 5.87 31.53
CA VAL A 507 48.88 5.18 31.05
C VAL A 507 50.09 5.98 31.52
N GLU A 508 50.82 5.41 32.50
CA GLU A 508 52.21 5.77 32.77
C GLU A 508 53.08 5.36 31.58
N ALA A 509 53.98 6.26 31.17
CA ALA A 509 54.86 6.05 30.04
C ALA A 509 56.02 5.10 30.40
N SER A 510 56.16 4.00 29.65
CA SER A 510 57.40 3.24 29.53
C SER A 510 57.58 2.80 28.08
N ALA A 511 58.82 2.91 27.61
CA ALA A 511 59.25 2.72 26.24
C ALA A 511 59.19 1.26 25.75
N GLU A 512 59.18 1.14 24.43
CA GLU A 512 59.51 0.00 23.56
C GLU A 512 58.40 -0.92 23.03
N ARG A 513 58.50 -1.10 21.70
CA ARG A 513 57.95 -2.13 20.79
C ARG A 513 56.62 -1.84 20.08
N LYS A 514 56.75 -1.70 18.75
CA LYS A 514 55.68 -1.71 17.74
C LYS A 514 54.95 -3.05 17.70
N PRO A 515 53.63 -3.03 17.46
CA PRO A 515 53.04 -3.97 16.53
C PRO A 515 52.32 -3.24 15.38
N THR A 516 52.52 -3.76 14.18
CA THR A 516 51.91 -3.33 12.92
C THR A 516 50.45 -3.79 12.87
N ILE A 517 49.52 -2.88 12.62
CA ILE A 517 48.12 -3.19 12.28
C ILE A 517 47.88 -2.71 10.85
N THR A 518 47.54 -3.65 9.96
CA THR A 518 47.15 -3.37 8.57
C THR A 518 45.64 -3.13 8.52
N ILE A 519 45.20 -1.96 8.06
CA ILE A 519 43.79 -1.68 7.73
C ILE A 519 43.69 -1.50 6.21
N LEU A 520 42.91 -2.37 5.57
CA LEU A 520 42.50 -2.27 4.17
C LEU A 520 41.18 -1.50 4.09
N GLY A 521 41.10 -0.51 3.18
CA GLY A 521 39.83 0.05 2.70
C GLY A 521 39.77 1.58 2.69
N LYS A 522 39.88 2.17 1.50
CA LYS A 522 39.58 3.58 1.21
C LYS A 522 38.05 3.77 1.09
N SER A 523 37.47 4.73 1.81
CA SER A 523 36.16 5.30 1.46
C SER A 523 36.18 6.81 1.63
N SER A 524 36.01 7.57 0.55
CA SER A 524 35.79 9.01 0.56
C SER A 524 34.30 9.31 0.68
N SER A 525 33.87 10.01 1.73
CA SER A 525 32.49 10.48 1.92
C SER A 525 32.38 11.96 1.56
N HIS A 526 31.52 12.32 0.61
CA HIS A 526 31.03 13.69 0.42
C HIS A 526 29.73 13.87 1.20
N CYS A 527 29.64 14.94 2.00
CA CYS A 527 28.39 15.36 2.66
C CYS A 527 28.05 16.77 2.17
N SER A 528 26.83 16.96 1.68
CA SER A 528 26.27 18.27 1.34
C SER A 528 24.95 18.39 2.07
N GLY A 529 24.78 19.46 2.85
CA GLY A 529 23.55 19.74 3.58
C GLY A 529 23.23 21.23 3.50
N ALA A 530 21.98 21.57 3.16
CA ALA A 530 21.46 22.93 3.25
C ALA A 530 20.76 23.09 4.60
N ILE A 531 21.05 24.17 5.32
CA ILE A 531 20.38 24.54 6.57
C ILE A 531 19.74 25.92 6.34
N SER A 532 18.43 26.06 6.55
CA SER A 532 17.75 27.36 6.49
C SER A 532 17.38 27.85 7.88
N PHE A 533 17.73 29.09 8.20
CA PHE A 533 17.16 29.88 9.29
C PHE A 533 16.77 31.25 8.73
N GLY A 534 15.47 31.55 8.67
CA GLY A 534 14.98 32.85 8.17
C GLY A 534 15.32 33.10 6.68
N PRO A 535 15.39 34.37 6.22
CA PRO A 535 15.42 34.70 4.79
C PRO A 535 16.78 34.44 4.11
N PHE A 536 17.69 33.70 4.74
CA PHE A 536 19.03 33.44 4.23
C PHE A 536 19.25 31.94 3.95
N CYS A 537 19.71 31.62 2.74
CA CYS A 537 20.19 30.29 2.37
C CYS A 537 21.72 30.27 2.37
N PHE A 538 22.31 29.32 3.11
CA PHE A 538 23.76 29.10 3.14
C PHE A 538 24.10 27.81 2.40
N LEU A 539 25.06 27.88 1.47
CA LEU A 539 25.70 26.73 0.84
C LEU A 539 27.15 26.67 1.36
N ALA A 540 27.45 25.63 2.13
CA ALA A 540 28.80 25.31 2.56
C ALA A 540 29.25 24.02 1.88
N SER A 541 30.37 24.06 1.18
CA SER A 541 31.03 22.89 0.61
C SER A 541 32.40 22.72 1.25
N MET A 542 32.69 21.52 1.75
CA MET A 542 33.98 21.19 2.35
C MET A 542 34.69 20.15 1.48
N SER A 543 35.87 20.51 0.98
CA SER A 543 36.73 19.61 0.21
C SER A 543 38.01 19.38 0.98
N CYS A 544 38.31 18.11 1.26
CA CYS A 544 39.56 17.70 1.90
C CYS A 544 40.36 16.84 0.90
N VAL A 545 41.62 17.19 0.67
CA VAL A 545 42.54 16.44 -0.20
C VAL A 545 43.54 15.73 0.70
N ALA A 546 43.67 14.41 0.55
CA ALA A 546 44.69 13.64 1.26
C ALA A 546 46.02 13.70 0.49
N PRO A 547 47.16 14.02 1.13
CA PRO A 547 48.47 13.90 0.47
C PRO A 547 48.95 12.45 0.42
N ASP A 548 49.63 12.08 -0.68
CA ASP A 548 50.07 10.70 -1.01
C ASP A 548 51.24 10.15 -0.17
N SER A 549 51.45 10.59 1.08
CA SER A 549 52.49 10.03 1.93
C SER A 549 52.07 9.87 3.40
N LEU A 550 52.57 8.81 4.03
CA LEU A 550 52.10 8.23 5.30
C LEU A 550 52.35 9.07 6.57
N ILE A 551 52.81 10.31 6.46
CA ILE A 551 52.95 11.23 7.61
C ILE A 551 52.67 12.67 7.13
N GLY A 552 51.48 13.21 7.42
CA GLY A 552 51.13 14.61 7.13
C GLY A 552 49.71 14.99 7.58
N SER A 553 49.53 16.24 8.03
CA SER A 553 48.26 16.85 8.46
C SER A 553 47.30 17.09 7.29
N PHE A 554 45.99 16.93 7.52
CA PHE A 554 44.94 17.24 6.54
C PHE A 554 44.77 18.76 6.38
N GLU A 555 44.85 19.27 5.15
CA GLU A 555 44.31 20.58 4.79
C GLU A 555 42.86 20.39 4.29
N CYS A 556 41.90 20.93 5.03
CA CYS A 556 40.51 21.03 4.58
C CYS A 556 40.22 22.50 4.26
N ASN A 557 39.76 22.78 3.03
CA ASN A 557 39.29 24.10 2.63
C ASN A 557 37.77 24.14 2.75
N LEU A 558 37.26 25.01 3.62
CA LEU A 558 35.84 25.34 3.67
C LEU A 558 35.59 26.57 2.79
N SER A 559 34.76 26.40 1.74
CA SER A 559 34.25 27.54 0.97
C SER A 559 32.82 27.81 1.39
N VAL A 560 32.55 29.03 1.87
CA VAL A 560 31.22 29.51 2.19
C VAL A 560 30.87 30.59 1.19
N SER A 561 29.85 30.35 0.36
CA SER A 561 29.33 31.36 -0.55
C SER A 561 28.10 32.02 0.08
N LEU A 562 28.21 33.32 0.35
CA LEU A 562 27.10 34.14 0.83
C LEU A 562 26.34 34.70 -0.38
N SER A 563 25.04 34.43 -0.52
CA SER A 563 24.19 35.10 -1.51
C SER A 563 23.13 35.92 -0.79
N LEU A 564 23.26 37.24 -0.86
CA LEU A 564 22.26 38.19 -0.37
C LEU A 564 21.26 38.47 -1.50
N ARG A 565 19.96 38.22 -1.26
CA ARG A 565 18.89 38.66 -2.15
C ARG A 565 18.39 40.01 -1.67
N VAL A 566 18.96 41.08 -2.21
CA VAL A 566 18.35 42.41 -2.20
C VAL A 566 18.04 42.75 -3.66
N SER A 567 16.83 43.28 -3.89
CA SER A 567 16.23 43.59 -5.19
C SER A 567 17.23 43.83 -6.34
N GLY A 568 17.38 42.82 -7.20
CA GLY A 568 18.01 42.89 -8.53
C GLY A 568 19.42 43.48 -8.58
N THR A 569 20.47 42.67 -8.35
CA THR A 569 21.77 42.54 -9.09
C THR A 569 22.78 41.79 -8.20
N LEU A 570 23.51 40.80 -8.73
CA LEU A 570 24.55 40.02 -8.02
C LEU A 570 25.94 40.70 -8.11
N ILE A 571 26.65 40.86 -6.99
CA ILE A 571 28.09 41.19 -6.96
C ILE A 571 28.82 40.17 -6.06
N PRO A 572 29.90 39.51 -6.51
CA PRO A 572 30.65 38.56 -5.68
C PRO A 572 31.77 39.26 -4.89
N GLY A 573 31.89 38.94 -3.60
CA GLY A 573 33.05 39.26 -2.76
C GLY A 573 33.46 38.04 -1.93
N ALA A 574 34.75 37.66 -1.95
CA ALA A 574 35.28 36.53 -1.20
C ALA A 574 36.11 37.03 0.00
N ALA A 575 35.77 36.60 1.21
CA ALA A 575 36.62 36.76 2.39
C ALA A 575 37.28 35.41 2.73
N ARG A 576 38.59 35.40 3.02
CA ARG A 576 39.32 34.22 3.50
C ARG A 576 39.61 34.39 5.00
N VAL A 577 39.14 33.46 5.82
CA VAL A 577 39.48 33.36 7.25
C VAL A 577 40.25 32.06 7.47
N ARG A 578 41.44 32.12 8.09
CA ARG A 578 42.22 30.95 8.51
C ARG A 578 42.04 30.76 10.02
N TRP A 579 41.71 29.55 10.45
CA TRP A 579 41.71 29.14 11.86
C TRP A 579 42.80 28.10 12.10
N TYR A 580 43.49 28.21 13.25
CA TYR A 580 44.34 27.16 13.80
C TYR A 580 43.65 26.62 15.06
N PHE A 581 43.44 25.30 15.14
CA PHE A 581 42.91 24.67 16.35
C PHE A 581 44.04 23.95 17.09
N ILE A 582 44.29 24.36 18.34
CA ILE A 582 45.02 23.58 19.35
C ILE A 582 43.96 23.06 20.33
N ALA A 583 44.02 21.77 20.63
CA ALA A 583 43.03 21.08 21.46
C ALA A 583 43.17 21.46 22.95
N GLN A 584 42.13 22.07 23.53
CA GLN A 584 41.70 21.85 24.93
C GLN A 584 40.34 22.55 25.21
N THR A 585 39.42 21.75 25.77
CA THR A 585 38.17 22.07 26.51
C THR A 585 37.73 23.52 26.71
N VAL A 586 36.49 23.85 26.33
CA VAL A 586 35.62 24.84 27.04
C VAL A 586 34.12 24.50 26.84
N LEU A 587 33.35 24.51 27.94
CA LEU A 587 31.88 24.62 28.02
C LEU A 587 31.41 26.05 27.65
N PRO A 588 30.10 26.32 27.42
CA PRO A 588 29.65 27.51 26.73
C PRO A 588 29.45 28.72 27.65
N GLU A 589 29.80 29.92 27.19
CA GLU A 589 29.19 31.17 27.65
C GLU A 589 29.00 32.15 26.49
N VAL A 590 27.81 32.73 26.45
CA VAL A 590 27.36 33.79 25.54
C VAL A 590 27.88 35.12 26.07
N LEU A 591 28.45 35.97 25.20
CA LEU A 591 28.45 37.42 25.41
C LEU A 591 28.43 38.16 24.06
N LEU A 592 27.34 38.91 23.87
CA LEU A 592 27.21 39.97 22.87
C LEU A 592 28.28 41.05 23.10
N SER A 593 28.86 41.57 22.02
CA SER A 593 29.30 42.97 21.95
C SER A 593 29.23 43.46 20.50
N LEU A 594 28.46 44.54 20.32
CA LEU A 594 28.33 45.34 19.11
C LEU A 594 29.65 46.05 18.76
N ALA A 595 30.00 46.06 17.47
CA ALA A 595 30.35 47.24 16.67
C ALA A 595 30.39 46.84 15.19
#